data_AF-A0A015NHP5-F1
#
_entry.id   AF-A0A015NHP5-F1
#
_cell.length_a   1.000
_cell.length_b   1.000
_cell.length_c   1.000
_cell.angle_alpha   90.00
_cell.angle_beta   90.00
_cell.angle_gamma   90.00
#
_symmetry.space_group_name_H-M   'P 1'
#
loop_
_entity.id
_entity.type
_entity.pdbx_description
1 polymer ?
#
loop_
_entity_poly.entity_id
_entity_poly.type
_entity_poly.pdbx_seq_one_letter_code
_entity_poly.pdbx_strand_id
1 'polypeptide(L)'
;MGLMMLGYCYEKGIGTKVDKQKAIELYQESANLGNEVAQNNLGVMYKNGDGIAKDIDKAIYWYEKSAKQGYEPAKNHLKRLQKK
;
A
#
# COMPACT_ATOMS: atom_id res chain seq x y z
N MET A 1 7.33 3.13 12.67
CA MET A 1 5.97 2.63 12.97
C MET A 1 4.87 3.69 12.77
N GLY A 2 5.07 4.97 13.13
CA GLY A 2 4.00 5.98 13.09
C GLY A 2 3.47 6.40 11.71
N LEU A 3 4.31 6.45 10.66
CA LEU A 3 3.91 6.96 9.35
C LEU A 3 2.84 6.10 8.67
N MET A 4 2.98 4.76 8.70
CA MET A 4 1.99 3.83 8.15
C MET A 4 0.62 3.98 8.85
N MET A 5 0.60 4.08 10.17
CA MET A 5 -0.65 4.23 10.92
C MET A 5 -1.31 5.58 10.63
N LEU A 6 -0.52 6.65 10.51
CA LEU A 6 -1.04 7.96 10.12
C LEU A 6 -1.60 7.96 8.70
N GLY A 7 -0.92 7.29 7.76
CA GLY A 7 -1.41 7.07 6.40
C GLY A 7 -2.77 6.35 6.41
N TYR A 8 -2.91 5.32 7.24
CA TYR A 8 -4.18 4.61 7.42
C TYR A 8 -5.28 5.49 8.02
N CYS A 9 -4.95 6.36 8.97
CA CYS A 9 -5.90 7.33 9.51
C CYS A 9 -6.41 8.29 8.42
N TYR A 10 -5.54 8.81 7.55
CA TYR A 10 -5.96 9.64 6.42
C TYR A 10 -6.73 8.86 5.36
N GLU A 11 -6.39 7.60 5.09
CA GLU A 11 -7.12 6.74 4.16
C GLU A 11 -8.57 6.51 4.64
N LYS A 12 -8.76 6.26 5.94
CA LYS A 12 -10.05 5.90 6.54
C LYS A 12 -10.80 7.06 7.19
N GLY A 13 -10.17 8.22 7.35
CA GLY A 13 -10.74 9.36 8.08
C GLY A 13 -10.85 9.12 9.59
N ILE A 14 -9.91 8.38 10.18
CA ILE A 14 -9.89 8.11 11.63
C ILE A 14 -9.19 9.26 12.35
N GLY A 15 -9.94 10.06 13.12
CA GLY A 15 -9.39 11.24 13.81
C GLY A 15 -8.94 12.36 12.87
N THR A 16 -9.23 12.25 11.57
CA THR A 16 -8.93 13.23 10.52
C THR A 16 -9.98 13.11 9.42
N LYS A 17 -10.04 14.07 8.48
CA LYS A 17 -10.83 13.89 7.25
C LYS A 17 -10.12 12.91 6.33
N VAL A 18 -10.89 12.20 5.49
CA VAL A 18 -10.31 11.35 4.45
C VAL A 18 -9.46 12.19 3.50
N ASP A 19 -8.20 11.82 3.36
CA ASP A 19 -7.24 12.43 2.45
C ASP A 19 -6.35 11.35 1.85
N LYS A 20 -6.74 10.85 0.67
CA LYS A 20 -6.05 9.75 0.03
C LYS A 20 -4.66 10.14 -0.47
N GLN A 21 -4.48 11.40 -0.89
CA GLN A 21 -3.20 11.88 -1.39
C GLN A 21 -2.17 11.91 -0.26
N LYS A 22 -2.56 12.44 0.91
CA LYS A 22 -1.71 12.41 2.10
C LYS A 22 -1.44 11.00 2.61
N ALA A 23 -2.43 10.10 2.52
CA ALA A 23 -2.23 8.69 2.83
C ALA A 23 -1.17 8.04 1.92
N ILE A 24 -1.23 8.31 0.61
CA ILE A 24 -0.26 7.82 -0.37
C ILE A 24 1.15 8.32 -0.05
N GLU A 25 1.32 9.61 0.24
CA GLU A 25 2.63 10.19 0.59
C GLU A 25 3.24 9.49 1.82
N LEU A 26 2.45 9.33 2.88
CA LEU A 26 2.88 8.67 4.11
C LEU A 26 3.18 7.18 3.91
N TYR A 27 2.36 6.48 3.12
CA TYR A 27 2.63 5.10 2.74
C TYR A 27 3.89 4.98 1.89
N GLN A 28 4.12 5.91 0.96
CA GLN A 28 5.31 5.91 0.10
C GLN A 28 6.58 6.11 0.91
N GLU A 29 6.58 7.06 1.84
CA GLU A 29 7.70 7.28 2.77
C GLU A 29 7.95 6.04 3.64
N SER A 30 6.90 5.52 4.29
CA SER A 30 7.04 4.34 5.14
C SER A 30 7.44 3.08 4.36
N ALA A 31 6.98 2.93 3.12
CA ALA A 31 7.33 1.81 2.24
C ALA A 31 8.79 1.88 1.79
N ASN A 32 9.30 3.09 1.52
CA ASN A 32 10.71 3.33 1.21
C ASN A 32 11.63 3.01 2.38
N LEU A 33 11.15 3.19 3.62
CA LEU A 33 11.83 2.78 4.85
C LEU A 33 11.69 1.28 5.16
N GLY A 34 11.13 0.50 4.24
CA GLY A 34 11.05 -0.96 4.36
C GLY A 34 9.81 -1.49 5.07
N ASN A 35 8.84 -0.65 5.47
CA ASN A 35 7.64 -1.17 6.13
C ASN A 35 6.77 -1.99 5.16
N GLU A 36 6.65 -3.27 5.45
CA GLU A 36 5.97 -4.27 4.64
C GLU A 36 4.45 -4.02 4.55
N VAL A 37 3.83 -3.51 5.62
CA VAL A 37 2.40 -3.15 5.63
C VAL A 37 2.15 -1.95 4.73
N ALA A 38 2.98 -0.91 4.82
CA ALA A 38 2.88 0.27 3.96
C ALA A 38 3.11 -0.08 2.48
N GLN A 39 4.09 -0.94 2.18
CA GLN A 39 4.30 -1.47 0.84
C GLN A 39 3.05 -2.20 0.34
N ASN A 40 2.44 -3.07 1.15
CA ASN A 40 1.20 -3.75 0.78
C ASN A 40 0.06 -2.76 0.53
N ASN A 41 -0.15 -1.78 1.41
CA ASN A 41 -1.22 -0.80 1.26
C ASN A 41 -1.05 0.06 0.01
N LEU A 42 0.19 0.50 -0.27
CA LEU A 42 0.51 1.21 -1.49
C LEU A 42 0.25 0.36 -2.74
N GLY A 43 0.58 -0.94 -2.68
CA GLY A 43 0.22 -1.91 -3.72
C GLY A 43 -1.30 -2.00 -3.95
N VAL A 44 -2.10 -2.00 -2.88
CA VAL A 44 -3.57 -1.97 -2.97
C VAL A 44 -4.07 -0.67 -3.63
N MET A 45 -3.51 0.48 -3.27
CA MET A 45 -3.91 1.77 -3.85
C MET A 45 -3.61 1.82 -5.35
N TYR A 46 -2.41 1.41 -5.78
CA TYR A 46 -2.07 1.30 -7.21
C TYR A 46 -2.95 0.29 -7.95
N LYS A 47 -3.25 -0.86 -7.34
CA LYS A 47 -4.12 -1.89 -7.93
C LYS A 47 -5.53 -1.36 -8.21
N ASN A 48 -6.07 -0.58 -7.27
CA ASN A 48 -7.44 -0.09 -7.33
C ASN A 48 -7.58 1.27 -8.02
N GLY A 49 -6.47 2.01 -8.18
CA GLY A 49 -6.50 3.40 -8.63
C GLY A 49 -7.11 4.34 -7.59
N ASP A 50 -6.88 4.07 -6.30
CA ASP A 50 -7.54 4.81 -5.23
C ASP A 50 -6.72 6.02 -4.79
N GLY A 51 -7.12 7.21 -5.23
CA GLY A 51 -6.35 8.46 -5.01
C GLY A 51 -5.04 8.56 -5.79
N ILE A 52 -4.70 7.52 -6.55
CA ILE A 52 -3.56 7.46 -7.47
C ILE A 52 -3.99 6.82 -8.78
N ALA A 53 -3.31 7.14 -9.89
CA ALA A 53 -3.54 6.45 -11.15
C ALA A 53 -3.34 4.93 -10.98
N LYS A 54 -4.29 4.15 -11.48
CA LYS A 54 -4.22 2.69 -11.44
C LYS A 54 -3.00 2.22 -12.24
N ASP A 55 -2.18 1.39 -11.61
CA ASP A 55 -0.94 0.87 -12.20
C ASP A 55 -0.69 -0.52 -11.61
N ILE A 56 -0.94 -1.56 -12.41
CA ILE A 56 -0.83 -2.95 -11.94
C ILE A 56 0.64 -3.35 -11.76
N ASP A 57 1.54 -2.85 -12.59
CA ASP A 57 2.97 -3.17 -12.50
C ASP A 57 3.57 -2.59 -11.22
N LYS A 58 3.23 -1.35 -10.87
CA LYS A 58 3.59 -0.78 -9.56
C LYS A 58 2.95 -1.51 -8.40
N ALA A 59 1.71 -1.97 -8.54
CA ALA A 59 1.07 -2.77 -7.50
C ALA A 59 1.85 -4.08 -7.25
N ILE A 60 2.22 -4.80 -8.31
CA ILE A 60 3.04 -6.02 -8.24
C ILE A 60 4.38 -5.72 -7.59
N TYR A 61 5.08 -4.67 -8.03
CA TYR A 61 6.37 -4.26 -7.47
C TYR A 61 6.31 -4.09 -5.94
N TRP A 62 5.30 -3.38 -5.43
CA TRP A 62 5.15 -3.16 -3.99
C TRP A 62 4.73 -4.42 -3.24
N TYR A 63 3.85 -5.24 -3.81
CA TYR A 63 3.51 -6.53 -3.22
C TYR A 63 4.70 -7.48 -3.16
N GLU A 64 5.56 -7.53 -4.18
CA GLU A 64 6.77 -8.35 -4.17
C GLU A 64 7.75 -7.92 -3.07
N LYS A 65 7.97 -6.61 -2.92
CA LYS A 65 8.80 -6.09 -1.82
C LYS A 65 8.24 -6.50 -0.46
N SER A 66 6.93 -6.34 -0.24
CA SER A 66 6.27 -6.72 1.01
C SER A 66 6.31 -8.23 1.26
N ALA A 67 6.06 -9.04 0.23
CA ALA A 67 6.09 -10.50 0.29
C ALA A 67 7.48 -11.07 0.58
N LYS A 68 8.55 -10.45 0.05
CA LYS A 68 9.94 -10.81 0.32
C LYS A 68 10.31 -10.65 1.80
N GLN A 69 9.61 -9.77 2.52
CA GLN A 69 9.76 -9.58 3.96
C GLN A 69 8.87 -10.53 4.79
N GLY A 70 8.15 -11.44 4.15
CA GLY A 70 7.30 -12.43 4.83
C GLY A 70 5.86 -11.98 5.05
N TYR A 71 5.42 -10.85 4.50
CA TYR A 71 4.05 -10.39 4.68
C TYR A 71 3.05 -11.22 3.85
N GLU A 72 2.31 -12.11 4.51
CA GLU A 72 1.38 -13.05 3.87
C GLU A 72 0.27 -12.39 3.04
N PRO A 73 -0.35 -11.26 3.45
CA PRO A 73 -1.36 -10.60 2.61
C PRO A 73 -0.82 -10.20 1.23
N ALA A 74 0.42 -9.71 1.15
CA ALA A 74 1.03 -9.35 -0.13
C ALA A 74 1.23 -10.58 -1.04
N LYS A 75 1.64 -11.73 -0.48
CA LYS A 75 1.74 -12.99 -1.23
C LYS A 75 0.36 -13.41 -1.79
N ASN A 76 -0.70 -13.23 -1.02
CA ASN A 76 -2.06 -13.53 -1.47
C ASN A 76 -2.53 -12.60 -2.59
N HIS A 77 -2.16 -11.31 -2.53
CA HIS A 77 -2.42 -10.37 -3.61
C HIS A 77 -1.70 -10.77 -4.90
N LEU A 78 -0.41 -11.13 -4.85
CA LEU A 78 0.35 -11.61 -6.01
C LEU A 78 -0.28 -12.85 -6.63
N LYS A 79 -0.61 -13.87 -5.83
CA LYS A 79 -1.27 -15.09 -6.30
C LYS A 79 -2.60 -14.81 -7.00
N ARG A 80 -3.36 -13.80 -6.56
CA ARG A 80 -4.63 -13.41 -7.20
C ARG A 80 -4.43 -12.67 -8.51
N LEU A 81 -3.33 -11.91 -8.65
CA LEU A 81 -2.99 -11.20 -9.89
C LEU A 81 -2.44 -12.14 -10.96
N GLN A 82 -1.68 -13.17 -10.58
CA GLN A 82 -1.12 -14.18 -11.49
C GLN A 82 -2.14 -15.21 -12.01
N LYS A 83 -3.34 -15.22 -11.41
CA LYS A 83 -4.44 -16.15 -11.77
C LYS A 83 -5.47 -15.52 -12.74
N LYS A 84 -5.21 -14.32 -13.24
CA LYS A 84 -6.03 -13.64 -14.26
C LYS A 84 -5.32 -13.70 -15.60
#